data_AF-A0A2E4J212-F1
#
_entry.id   AF-A0A2E4J212-F1
#
_cell.length_a   1.000
_cell.length_b   1.000
_cell.length_c   1.000
_cell.angle_alpha   90.00
_cell.angle_beta   90.00
_cell.angle_gamma   90.00
#
_symmetry.space_group_name_H-M   'P 1'
#
loop_
_entity.id
_entity.type
_entity.pdbx_description
1 polymer ?
#
loop_
_entity_poly.entity_id
_entity_poly.type
_entity_poly.pdbx_seq_one_letter_code
_entity_poly.pdbx_strand_id
1 'polypeptide(L)'
;MSSDQQLEEFLLDHLASLRALKCVGDADIVTCIEQNYGGWVGASRVAAICSASRPVRHLSGDSTGKNRVGVVTSSDTKEGMRFALQQFLRSERVHFAKRFVSKTVGAREELCSQLKAYRFVDKGREDDLLVRRRGLSGKHGGKQDDLCIALQLLAYWPNFYFDKPQRARIV
;
A
#
# COMPACT_ATOMS: atom_id res chain seq x y z
N MET A 1 -14.26 -22.44 2.10
CA MET A 1 -14.03 -21.33 1.15
C MET A 1 -12.58 -21.35 0.73
N SER A 2 -12.28 -21.13 -0.55
CA SER A 2 -10.90 -20.94 -1.01
C SER A 2 -10.35 -19.62 -0.48
N SER A 3 -9.02 -19.51 -0.34
CA SER A 3 -8.34 -18.25 0.03
C SER A 3 -8.72 -17.09 -0.89
N ASP A 4 -9.01 -17.41 -2.15
CA ASP A 4 -9.33 -16.46 -3.20
C ASP A 4 -10.72 -15.85 -3.03
N GLN A 5 -11.71 -16.68 -2.71
CA GLN A 5 -13.07 -16.21 -2.45
C GLN A 5 -13.10 -15.32 -1.19
N GLN A 6 -12.31 -15.69 -0.17
CA GLN A 6 -12.18 -14.87 1.04
C GLN A 6 -11.55 -13.50 0.75
N LEU A 7 -10.54 -13.44 -0.13
CA LEU A 7 -9.95 -12.17 -0.54
C LEU A 7 -10.96 -11.29 -1.29
N GLU A 8 -11.73 -11.88 -2.20
CA GLU A 8 -12.75 -11.17 -2.96
C GLU A 8 -13.83 -10.57 -2.06
N GLU A 9 -14.44 -11.39 -1.20
CA GLU A 9 -15.43 -10.95 -0.22
C GLU A 9 -14.87 -9.88 0.73
N PHE A 10 -13.62 -10.06 1.18
CA PHE A 10 -12.97 -9.08 2.03
C PHE A 10 -12.86 -7.71 1.36
N LEU A 11 -12.39 -7.66 0.10
CA LEU A 11 -12.19 -6.42 -0.65
C LEU A 11 -13.51 -5.75 -1.03
N LEU A 12 -14.49 -6.51 -1.53
CA LEU A 12 -15.78 -5.99 -1.97
C LEU A 12 -16.55 -5.34 -0.81
N ASP A 13 -16.64 -6.03 0.32
CA ASP A 13 -17.29 -5.49 1.51
C ASP A 13 -16.57 -4.25 2.06
N HIS A 14 -15.23 -4.24 2.01
CA HIS A 14 -14.46 -3.08 2.47
C HIS A 14 -14.73 -1.86 1.58
N LEU A 15 -14.75 -2.05 0.25
CA LEU A 15 -15.10 -1.00 -0.70
C LEU A 15 -16.55 -0.53 -0.51
N ALA A 16 -17.50 -1.43 -0.28
CA ALA A 16 -18.88 -1.07 0.04
C ALA A 16 -18.96 -0.24 1.33
N SER A 17 -18.19 -0.60 2.36
CA SER A 17 -18.11 0.16 3.61
C SER A 17 -17.53 1.55 3.42
N LEU A 18 -16.55 1.70 2.52
CA LEU A 18 -16.00 3.01 2.14
C LEU A 18 -17.04 3.83 1.37
N ARG A 19 -17.72 3.25 0.38
CA ARG A 19 -18.79 3.91 -0.41
C ARG A 19 -19.96 4.39 0.45
N ALA A 20 -20.26 3.69 1.54
CA ALA A 20 -21.27 4.12 2.51
C ALA A 20 -20.88 5.41 3.27
N LEU A 21 -19.64 5.88 3.17
CA LEU A 21 -19.24 7.18 3.68
C LEU A 21 -19.69 8.28 2.72
N LYS A 22 -20.40 9.30 3.24
CA LYS A 22 -20.89 10.44 2.46
C LYS A 22 -19.81 11.14 1.62
N CYS A 23 -18.56 11.20 2.11
CA CYS A 23 -17.45 11.83 1.40
C CYS A 23 -16.80 10.95 0.31
N VAL A 24 -17.19 9.67 0.21
CA VAL A 24 -16.59 8.70 -0.72
C VAL A 24 -17.62 8.13 -1.71
N GLY A 25 -18.92 8.20 -1.40
CA GLY A 25 -20.00 7.60 -2.21
C GLY A 25 -19.82 7.77 -3.72
N ASP A 26 -19.67 9.00 -4.18
CA ASP A 26 -19.49 9.34 -5.61
C ASP A 26 -18.03 9.64 -6.00
N ALA A 27 -17.08 9.45 -5.09
CA ALA A 27 -15.68 9.79 -5.34
C ALA A 27 -14.99 8.79 -6.27
N ASP A 28 -14.04 9.26 -7.07
CA ASP A 28 -13.15 8.36 -7.79
C ASP A 28 -12.21 7.65 -6.80
N ILE A 29 -12.28 6.32 -6.73
CA ILE A 29 -11.34 5.53 -5.94
C ILE A 29 -10.14 5.20 -6.81
N VAL A 30 -8.93 5.54 -6.35
CA VAL A 30 -7.68 5.12 -7.00
C VAL A 30 -6.96 4.12 -6.09
N THR A 31 -6.78 2.89 -6.56
CA THR A 31 -6.07 1.86 -5.78
C THR A 31 -4.59 1.83 -6.14
N CYS A 32 -3.73 1.68 -5.13
CA CYS A 32 -2.30 1.40 -5.29
C CYS A 32 -2.03 -0.05 -4.86
N ILE A 33 -1.68 -0.93 -5.80
CA ILE A 33 -1.52 -2.37 -5.55
C ILE A 33 -0.05 -2.74 -5.75
N GLU A 34 0.62 -3.22 -4.71
CA GLU A 34 2.00 -3.70 -4.83
C GLU A 34 2.05 -5.01 -5.64
N GLN A 35 3.02 -5.12 -6.55
CA GLN A 35 3.17 -6.31 -7.42
C GLN A 35 4.38 -7.18 -7.06
N ASN A 36 5.12 -6.86 -6.00
CA ASN A 36 6.28 -7.65 -5.56
C ASN A 36 5.89 -9.09 -5.18
N TYR A 37 4.64 -9.30 -4.74
CA TYR A 37 4.08 -10.62 -4.45
C TYR A 37 3.03 -10.98 -5.51
N GLY A 38 3.19 -12.14 -6.18
CA GLY A 38 2.29 -12.57 -7.24
C GLY A 38 2.44 -11.82 -8.58
N GLY A 39 3.37 -10.86 -8.68
CA GLY A 39 3.66 -10.13 -9.90
C GLY A 39 2.48 -9.30 -10.40
N TRP A 40 2.57 -8.89 -11.66
CA TRP A 40 1.48 -8.15 -12.32
C TRP A 40 0.18 -8.96 -12.41
N VAL A 41 0.23 -10.30 -12.41
CA VAL A 41 -0.94 -11.18 -12.43
C VAL A 41 -1.74 -11.05 -11.13
N GLY A 42 -1.07 -11.16 -9.98
CA GLY A 42 -1.70 -10.96 -8.68
C GLY A 42 -2.29 -9.56 -8.54
N ALA A 43 -1.53 -8.53 -8.94
CA ALA A 43 -2.01 -7.16 -8.91
C ALA A 43 -3.24 -6.93 -9.82
N SER A 44 -3.26 -7.55 -11.01
CA SER A 44 -4.38 -7.44 -11.95
C SER A 44 -5.63 -8.15 -11.45
N ARG A 45 -5.47 -9.27 -10.73
CA ARG A 45 -6.59 -9.96 -10.07
C ARG A 45 -7.23 -9.11 -8.98
N VAL A 46 -6.43 -8.50 -8.10
CA VAL A 46 -6.93 -7.59 -7.06
C VAL A 46 -7.64 -6.39 -7.71
N ALA A 47 -7.08 -5.85 -8.78
CA ALA A 47 -7.68 -4.75 -9.52
C ALA A 47 -9.05 -5.11 -10.13
N ALA A 48 -9.17 -6.31 -10.70
CA ALA A 48 -10.44 -6.80 -11.26
C ALA A 48 -11.53 -6.91 -10.18
N ILE A 49 -11.19 -7.42 -8.99
CA ILE A 49 -12.11 -7.46 -7.84
C ILE A 49 -12.55 -6.03 -7.46
N CYS A 50 -11.59 -5.12 -7.30
CA CYS A 50 -11.88 -3.74 -6.93
C CYS A 50 -12.71 -3.00 -8.00
N SER A 51 -12.57 -3.35 -9.28
CA SER A 51 -13.30 -2.75 -10.41
C SER A 51 -14.82 -2.96 -10.35
N ALA A 52 -15.31 -3.87 -9.50
CA ALA A 52 -16.73 -4.03 -9.24
C ALA A 52 -17.35 -2.81 -8.51
N SER A 53 -16.56 -2.00 -7.78
CA SER A 53 -17.04 -0.85 -6.98
C SER A 53 -16.91 0.51 -7.69
N ARG A 54 -17.41 0.61 -8.92
CA ARG A 54 -17.20 1.76 -9.81
C ARG A 54 -17.69 3.11 -9.22
N PRO A 55 -17.02 4.25 -9.53
CA PRO A 55 -15.82 4.37 -10.35
C PRO A 55 -14.52 4.04 -9.57
N VAL A 56 -13.71 3.11 -10.10
CA VAL A 56 -12.39 2.76 -9.57
C VAL A 56 -11.35 2.81 -10.68
N ARG A 57 -10.16 3.30 -10.36
CA ARG A 57 -8.97 3.25 -11.21
C ARG A 57 -7.81 2.62 -10.45
N HIS A 58 -6.87 2.05 -11.16
CA HIS A 58 -5.74 1.32 -10.58
C HIS A 58 -4.43 1.93 -11.06
N LEU A 59 -3.56 2.28 -10.12
CA LEU A 59 -2.29 2.91 -10.42
C LEU A 59 -1.34 1.92 -11.12
N SER A 60 -0.66 2.40 -12.15
CA SER A 60 0.37 1.70 -12.91
C SER A 60 1.74 2.34 -12.66
N GLY A 61 2.67 1.55 -12.14
CA GLY A 61 4.09 1.88 -12.11
C GLY A 61 4.83 1.42 -13.37
N ASP A 62 4.13 0.86 -14.36
CA ASP A 62 4.74 0.30 -15.57
C ASP A 62 5.25 1.40 -16.51
N SER A 63 6.56 1.47 -16.69
CA SER A 63 7.23 2.36 -17.63
C SER A 63 7.50 1.71 -18.99
N THR A 64 7.21 0.43 -19.16
CA THR A 64 7.52 -0.33 -20.39
C THR A 64 6.51 -0.14 -21.51
N GLY A 65 5.44 0.63 -21.27
CA GLY A 65 4.35 0.85 -22.24
C GLY A 65 3.38 -0.33 -22.36
N LYS A 66 3.61 -1.45 -21.65
CA LYS A 66 2.69 -2.60 -21.59
C LYS A 66 1.45 -2.33 -20.75
N ASN A 67 1.42 -1.19 -20.04
CA ASN A 67 0.33 -0.76 -19.19
C ASN A 67 -0.08 -1.89 -18.23
N ARG A 68 0.79 -2.29 -17.30
CA ARG A 68 0.48 -3.31 -16.27
C ARG A 68 -0.05 -2.66 -14.98
N VAL A 69 -0.93 -3.37 -14.23
CA VAL A 69 -1.50 -2.80 -13.00
C VAL A 69 -0.48 -3.00 -11.91
N GLY A 70 -0.39 -2.03 -11.03
CA GLY A 70 0.34 -2.15 -9.78
C GLY A 70 1.69 -1.49 -9.85
N VAL A 71 2.35 -1.49 -8.70
CA VAL A 71 3.56 -0.74 -8.44
C VAL A 71 4.65 -1.63 -7.89
N VAL A 72 5.89 -1.35 -8.26
CA VAL A 72 7.07 -2.09 -7.78
C VAL A 72 7.71 -1.37 -6.62
N THR A 73 7.98 -2.08 -5.52
CA THR A 73 8.75 -1.55 -4.39
C THR A 73 10.18 -2.12 -4.40
N SER A 74 11.07 -1.47 -5.16
CA SER A 74 12.51 -1.75 -5.07
C SER A 74 13.09 -1.21 -3.75
N SER A 75 14.37 -1.48 -3.47
CA SER A 75 15.06 -0.90 -2.31
C SER A 75 15.01 0.64 -2.34
N ASP A 76 15.31 1.23 -3.49
CA ASP A 76 15.32 2.69 -3.69
C ASP A 76 13.90 3.26 -3.56
N THR A 77 12.89 2.59 -4.12
CA THR A 77 11.50 2.99 -3.93
C THR A 77 11.12 2.94 -2.45
N LYS A 78 11.52 1.91 -1.70
CA LYS A 78 11.23 1.82 -0.25
C LYS A 78 11.86 2.96 0.54
N GLU A 79 13.06 3.36 0.19
CA GLU A 79 13.68 4.52 0.81
C GLU A 79 12.94 5.82 0.46
N GLY A 80 12.58 6.03 -0.81
CA GLY A 80 11.77 7.16 -1.25
C GLY A 80 10.41 7.22 -0.54
N MET A 81 9.73 6.08 -0.41
CA MET A 81 8.46 5.97 0.33
C MET A 81 8.61 6.34 1.81
N ARG A 82 9.67 5.87 2.46
CA ARG A 82 9.98 6.22 3.85
C ARG A 82 10.18 7.73 4.02
N PHE A 83 10.95 8.35 3.13
CA PHE A 83 11.19 9.79 3.17
C PHE A 83 9.90 10.60 2.96
N ALA A 84 9.07 10.22 1.98
CA ALA A 84 7.79 10.87 1.72
C ALA A 84 6.85 10.80 2.93
N LEU A 85 6.71 9.62 3.53
CA LEU A 85 5.90 9.45 4.74
C LEU A 85 6.47 10.26 5.92
N GLN A 86 7.78 10.27 6.10
CA GLN A 86 8.44 11.05 7.16
C GLN A 86 8.17 12.55 7.02
N GLN A 87 8.18 13.09 5.79
CA GLN A 87 7.85 14.49 5.54
C GLN A 87 6.40 14.79 5.92
N PHE A 88 5.45 13.94 5.50
CA PHE A 88 4.05 14.11 5.85
C PHE A 88 3.80 14.09 7.36
N LEU A 89 4.39 13.13 8.06
CA LEU A 89 4.27 13.02 9.52
C LEU A 89 4.89 14.22 10.25
N ARG A 90 6.07 14.69 9.82
CA ARG A 90 6.73 15.86 10.40
C ARG A 90 5.97 17.16 10.16
N SER A 91 5.27 17.26 9.03
CA SER A 91 4.44 18.42 8.70
C SER A 91 3.09 18.46 9.42
N GLU A 92 2.78 17.43 10.23
CA GLU A 92 1.51 17.28 10.95
C GLU A 92 0.28 17.34 10.03
N ARG A 93 0.42 16.92 8.76
CA ARG A 93 -0.66 16.96 7.75
C ARG A 93 -1.45 15.65 7.63
N VAL A 94 -1.10 14.63 8.41
CA VAL A 94 -1.71 13.31 8.36
C VAL A 94 -2.49 13.06 9.64
N HIS A 95 -3.78 12.78 9.48
CA HIS A 95 -4.67 12.49 10.59
C HIS A 95 -5.52 11.27 10.26
N PHE A 96 -5.96 10.57 11.31
CA PHE A 96 -7.03 9.60 11.16
C PHE A 96 -8.35 10.32 10.88
N ALA A 97 -9.12 9.80 9.92
CA ALA A 97 -10.48 10.27 9.68
C ALA A 97 -11.35 10.09 10.94
N LYS A 98 -12.31 11.01 11.15
CA LYS A 98 -13.28 10.92 12.26
C LYS A 98 -13.99 9.57 12.30
N ARG A 99 -14.31 9.03 11.12
CA ARG A 99 -14.81 7.67 10.94
C ARG A 99 -13.73 6.82 10.26
N PHE A 100 -13.05 6.02 11.06
CA PHE A 100 -12.06 5.05 10.57
C PHE A 100 -12.76 3.74 10.20
N VAL A 101 -12.62 3.30 8.95
CA VAL A 101 -13.24 2.06 8.46
C VAL A 101 -12.20 0.95 8.47
N SER A 102 -12.47 -0.11 9.23
CA SER A 102 -11.65 -1.33 9.28
C SER A 102 -12.54 -2.51 9.65
N LYS A 103 -12.25 -3.69 9.10
CA LYS A 103 -12.83 -4.96 9.54
C LYS A 103 -12.05 -5.59 10.70
N THR A 104 -10.84 -5.12 10.94
CA THR A 104 -9.94 -5.63 11.98
C THR A 104 -9.99 -4.71 13.18
N VAL A 105 -10.36 -5.28 14.33
CA VAL A 105 -10.31 -4.60 15.64
C VAL A 105 -8.86 -4.25 15.97
N GLY A 106 -8.62 -3.04 16.47
CA GLY A 106 -7.27 -2.60 16.83
C GLY A 106 -6.39 -2.19 15.64
N ALA A 107 -6.93 -2.12 14.42
CA ALA A 107 -6.14 -1.81 13.22
C ALA A 107 -5.43 -0.44 13.29
N ARG A 108 -6.03 0.53 14.00
CA ARG A 108 -5.45 1.86 14.19
C ARG A 108 -4.22 1.82 15.10
N GLU A 109 -4.34 1.10 16.21
CA GLU A 109 -3.29 0.88 17.19
C GLU A 109 -2.14 0.09 16.58
N GLU A 110 -2.48 -0.95 15.81
CA GLU A 110 -1.50 -1.78 15.11
C GLU A 110 -0.77 -0.98 14.02
N LEU A 111 -1.46 -0.17 13.22
CA LEU A 111 -0.81 0.74 12.27
C LEU A 111 0.19 1.67 12.96
N CYS A 112 -0.19 2.28 14.08
CA CYS A 112 0.70 3.13 14.87
C CYS A 112 1.89 2.35 15.45
N SER A 113 1.67 1.11 15.92
CA SER A 113 2.70 0.21 16.44
C SER A 113 3.73 -0.14 15.36
N GLN A 114 3.26 -0.51 14.17
CA GLN A 114 4.13 -0.83 13.03
C GLN A 114 4.94 0.38 12.56
N LEU A 115 4.32 1.56 12.50
CA LEU A 115 5.02 2.80 12.15
C LEU A 115 6.16 3.14 13.12
N LYS A 116 5.96 2.93 14.42
CA LYS A 116 7.02 3.13 15.42
C LYS A 116 8.13 2.08 15.33
N ALA A 117 7.81 0.88 14.88
CA ALA A 117 8.76 -0.22 14.77
C ALA A 117 9.60 -0.18 13.48
N TYR A 118 9.12 0.47 12.42
CA TYR A 118 9.76 0.47 11.12
C TYR A 118 11.07 1.27 11.11
N ARG A 119 12.20 0.58 10.89
CA ARG A 119 13.54 1.17 10.97
C ARG A 119 14.55 0.45 10.07
N PHE A 120 15.74 1.02 9.95
CA PHE A 120 16.87 0.28 9.38
C PHE A 120 17.29 -0.85 10.32
N VAL A 121 17.44 -2.03 9.77
CA VAL A 121 17.92 -3.23 10.44
C VAL A 121 19.14 -3.71 9.67
N ASP A 122 20.21 -4.00 10.40
CA ASP A 122 21.39 -4.64 9.83
C ASP A 122 21.02 -6.07 9.44
N LYS A 123 21.08 -6.39 8.14
CA LYS A 123 20.90 -7.73 7.59
C LYS A 123 22.26 -8.30 7.23
N GLY A 124 23.07 -8.59 8.24
CA GLY A 124 24.34 -9.30 8.08
C GLY A 124 24.32 -10.59 8.89
N ARG A 125 24.92 -11.66 8.36
CA ARG A 125 25.44 -12.75 9.20
C ARG A 125 26.75 -12.28 9.83
N GLU A 126 27.11 -12.77 11.00
CA GLU A 126 28.35 -12.36 11.70
C GLU A 126 29.61 -12.55 10.82
N ASP A 127 29.57 -13.47 9.86
CA ASP A 127 30.69 -13.78 8.96
C ASP A 127 30.84 -12.84 7.75
N ASP A 128 29.85 -11.99 7.45
CA ASP A 128 29.88 -11.05 6.32
C ASP A 128 30.58 -9.73 6.72
N LEU A 129 31.89 -9.82 6.99
CA LEU A 129 32.74 -8.70 7.45
C LEU A 129 32.82 -7.52 6.47
N LEU A 130 32.53 -7.75 5.18
CA LEU A 130 32.77 -6.75 4.12
C LEU A 130 31.52 -6.03 3.62
N VAL A 131 30.29 -6.51 3.91
CA VAL A 131 29.06 -5.85 3.44
C VAL A 131 27.94 -5.98 4.47
N ARG A 132 27.94 -5.11 5.49
CA ARG A 132 26.74 -4.91 6.31
C ARG A 132 25.64 -4.28 5.44
N ARG A 133 24.76 -5.12 4.88
CA ARG A 133 23.59 -4.64 4.15
C ARG A 133 22.56 -4.14 5.16
N ARG A 134 22.37 -2.82 5.24
CA ARG A 134 21.24 -2.22 5.95
C ARG A 134 19.99 -2.34 5.09
N GLY A 135 18.91 -2.84 5.67
CA GLY A 135 17.60 -2.90 5.02
C GLY A 135 16.52 -2.28 5.88
N LEU A 136 15.51 -1.67 5.28
CA LEU A 136 14.32 -1.23 6.00
C LEU A 136 13.45 -2.43 6.35
N SER A 137 12.99 -2.50 7.61
CA SER A 137 12.13 -3.55 8.12
C SER A 137 11.38 -3.08 9.37
N GLY A 138 10.11 -3.46 9.49
CA GLY A 138 9.38 -3.45 10.77
C GLY A 138 9.24 -4.86 11.37
N LYS A 139 9.69 -5.89 10.65
CA LYS A 139 9.60 -7.29 11.09
C LYS A 139 10.67 -7.60 12.15
N HIS A 140 10.30 -7.42 13.41
CA HIS A 140 11.13 -7.82 14.55
C HIS A 140 10.24 -8.39 15.66
N GLY A 141 10.67 -9.50 16.28
CA GLY A 141 9.93 -10.15 17.37
C GLY A 141 8.53 -10.64 16.98
N GLY A 142 8.35 -11.17 15.77
CA GLY A 142 7.05 -11.69 15.28
C GLY A 142 6.08 -10.61 14.78
N LYS A 143 6.45 -9.33 14.82
CA LYS A 143 5.62 -8.24 14.26
C LYS A 143 5.66 -8.24 12.72
N GLN A 144 4.56 -7.82 12.12
CA GLN A 144 4.47 -7.56 10.68
C GLN A 144 4.71 -6.07 10.39
N ASP A 145 4.95 -5.74 9.13
CA ASP A 145 5.11 -4.35 8.66
C ASP A 145 4.21 -4.00 7.47
N ASP A 146 3.26 -4.86 7.14
CA ASP A 146 2.44 -4.73 5.93
C ASP A 146 1.54 -3.48 5.98
N LEU A 147 1.03 -3.08 7.15
CA LEU A 147 0.23 -1.84 7.29
C LEU A 147 1.12 -0.60 7.15
N CYS A 148 2.35 -0.65 7.67
CA CYS A 148 3.32 0.43 7.51
C CYS A 148 3.72 0.58 6.03
N ILE A 149 3.97 -0.53 5.33
CA ILE A 149 4.26 -0.53 3.90
C ILE A 149 3.07 0.00 3.10
N ALA A 150 1.84 -0.41 3.43
CA ALA A 150 0.63 0.10 2.79
C ALA A 150 0.51 1.63 2.95
N LEU A 151 0.79 2.19 4.13
CA LEU A 151 0.79 3.63 4.33
C LEU A 151 1.93 4.33 3.56
N GLN A 152 3.11 3.72 3.51
CA GLN A 152 4.25 4.21 2.73
C GLN A 152 3.96 4.25 1.22
N LEU A 153 3.24 3.26 0.68
CA LEU A 153 2.76 3.28 -0.70
C LEU A 153 1.87 4.50 -0.95
N LEU A 154 0.91 4.76 -0.05
CA LEU A 154 -0.01 5.90 -0.13
C LEU A 154 0.68 7.26 0.04
N ALA A 155 1.82 7.33 0.72
CA ALA A 155 2.60 8.57 0.84
C ALA A 155 3.40 8.90 -0.44
N TYR A 156 3.65 7.93 -1.31
CA TYR A 156 4.62 8.10 -2.39
C TYR A 156 3.98 8.02 -3.78
N TRP A 157 3.22 6.96 -4.04
CA TRP A 157 2.69 6.67 -5.37
C TRP A 157 1.64 7.67 -5.86
N PRO A 158 0.77 8.24 -5.01
CA PRO A 158 -0.20 9.23 -5.47
C PRO A 158 0.42 10.47 -6.12
N ASN A 159 1.64 10.86 -5.76
CA ASN A 159 2.33 11.99 -6.40
C ASN A 159 2.45 11.78 -7.92
N PHE A 160 2.78 10.56 -8.34
CA PHE A 160 2.87 10.22 -9.76
C PHE A 160 1.52 10.24 -10.48
N TYR A 161 0.43 9.94 -9.76
CA TYR A 161 -0.92 10.05 -10.31
C TYR A 161 -1.33 11.51 -10.48
N PHE A 162 -1.07 12.36 -9.48
CA PHE A 162 -1.41 13.79 -9.59
C PHE A 162 -0.58 14.49 -10.67
N ASP A 163 0.67 14.08 -10.88
CA ASP A 163 1.50 14.59 -11.98
C ASP A 163 1.01 14.10 -13.35
N LYS A 164 0.57 12.83 -13.44
CA LYS A 164 0.15 12.17 -14.69
C LYS A 164 -1.06 11.27 -14.43
N PRO A 165 -2.30 11.81 -14.46
CA PRO A 165 -3.50 11.04 -14.12
C PRO A 165 -3.73 9.79 -14.99
N GLN A 166 -3.15 9.76 -16.19
CA GLN A 166 -3.19 8.61 -17.11
C GLN A 166 -2.46 7.38 -16.54
N ARG A 167 -1.69 7.53 -15.47
CA ARG A 167 -1.09 6.41 -14.73
C ARG A 167 -2.12 5.59 -13.95
N ALA A 168 -3.30 6.12 -13.67
CA ALA A 168 -4.40 5.35 -13.10
C ALA A 168 -5.37 4.94 -14.21
N ARG A 169 -5.73 3.65 -14.24
CA ARG A 169 -6.50 3.05 -15.34
C ARG A 169 -7.70 2.26 -14.87
N ILE A 170 -8.70 2.18 -15.72
CA ILE A 170 -9.83 1.28 -15.54
C ILE A 170 -9.40 -0.09 -16.09
N VAL A 171 -9.73 -1.16 -15.37
CA VAL A 171 -9.48 -2.55 -15.77
C VAL A 171 -10.77 -3.18 -16.25
#